data_AF-A0A1C3KI14-F1
#
_entry.id   AF-A0A1C3KI14-F1
#
_cell.length_a   1.000
_cell.length_b   1.000
_cell.length_c   1.000
_cell.angle_alpha   90.00
_cell.angle_beta   90.00
_cell.angle_gamma   90.00
#
_symmetry.space_group_name_H-M   'P 1'
#
loop_
_entity.id
_entity.type
_entity.pdbx_description
1 polymer ?
#
loop_
_entity_poly.entity_id
_entity_poly.type
_entity_poly.pdbx_seq_one_letter_code
_entity_poly.pdbx_strand_id
1 'polypeptide(L)'
;MTATRETIYNVVGSFSVYKNILDILETDDSLAIIDECTEFNSNQYLKPDSDNINTCQIAVKYLTKLKENGQHSYKDKGCKYFYKWIYGKVKDSDNAIEHTLKICNELFIKYNENEDFDIFQEYRNNMSKEFLEKLVKLFNLHDDFDKFKNNSTPQDDNCNYAKKFVRLYEKNVKECHVYSDSDFCNELENIKEDYENIIKTKTCPHDIPKILPSTRGIDHAILILIPFFIILITSFILFISYKFTPFGLRFHRNLIWKKEICSNIYQETDNLYHTADISNRISQGENYRIAYPSV
;
A
#
# COMPACT_ATOMS: atom_id res chain seq x y z
N MET A 1 3.14 -14.21 -15.63
CA MET A 1 3.76 -14.51 -14.32
C MET A 1 4.62 -13.32 -13.97
N THR A 2 4.19 -12.50 -13.03
CA THR A 2 5.05 -11.52 -12.36
C THR A 2 6.04 -12.29 -11.49
N ALA A 3 7.29 -11.88 -11.47
CA ALA A 3 8.31 -12.48 -10.62
C ALA A 3 8.01 -12.12 -9.16
N THR A 4 7.84 -13.13 -8.30
CA THR A 4 7.72 -12.95 -6.85
C THR A 4 8.95 -12.22 -6.34
N ARG A 5 8.74 -11.16 -5.56
CA ARG A 5 9.86 -10.37 -5.01
C ARG A 5 10.43 -11.13 -3.82
N GLU A 6 11.75 -11.27 -3.78
CA GLU A 6 12.41 -11.85 -2.62
C GLU A 6 12.39 -10.82 -1.48
N THR A 7 11.91 -11.26 -0.31
CA THR A 7 11.84 -10.45 0.91
C THR A 7 12.29 -11.31 2.09
N ILE A 8 12.72 -10.67 3.18
CA ILE A 8 13.01 -11.38 4.43
C ILE A 8 11.76 -12.01 5.07
N TYR A 9 10.56 -11.69 4.58
CA TYR A 9 9.27 -12.24 5.00
C TYR A 9 8.74 -13.34 4.05
N ASN A 10 9.53 -13.79 3.06
CA ASN A 10 9.12 -14.77 2.05
C ASN A 10 8.66 -16.14 2.61
N VAL A 11 8.87 -16.41 3.90
CA VAL A 11 8.28 -17.54 4.61
C VAL A 11 6.76 -17.54 4.48
N VAL A 12 6.12 -16.37 4.44
CA VAL A 12 4.66 -16.21 4.41
C VAL A 12 4.05 -16.92 3.20
N GLY A 13 4.64 -16.80 2.02
CA GLY A 13 4.19 -17.53 0.81
C GLY A 13 4.48 -19.04 0.82
N SER A 14 5.29 -19.54 1.76
CA SER A 14 5.68 -20.96 1.89
C SER A 14 5.31 -21.60 3.23
N PHE A 15 4.46 -20.92 4.01
CA PHE A 15 4.21 -21.27 5.41
C PHE A 15 3.53 -22.63 5.59
N SER A 16 2.78 -23.09 4.59
CA SER A 16 2.06 -24.36 4.60
C SER A 16 2.99 -25.56 4.82
N VAL A 17 4.23 -25.48 4.33
CA VAL A 17 5.25 -26.53 4.55
C VAL A 17 5.50 -26.72 6.05
N TYR A 18 5.73 -25.62 6.77
CA TYR A 18 6.04 -25.63 8.19
C TYR A 18 4.81 -25.88 9.06
N LYS A 19 3.66 -25.33 8.63
CA LYS A 19 2.36 -25.60 9.25
C LYS A 19 2.05 -27.09 9.28
N ASN A 20 2.18 -27.77 8.14
CA ASN A 20 1.88 -29.20 8.05
C ASN A 20 2.77 -30.03 8.99
N ILE A 21 4.03 -29.64 9.20
CA ILE A 21 4.91 -30.32 10.15
C ILE A 21 4.35 -30.21 11.57
N LEU A 22 3.93 -29.02 11.99
CA LEU A 22 3.35 -28.78 13.32
C LEU A 22 1.99 -29.44 13.48
N ASP A 23 1.10 -29.34 12.48
CA ASP A 23 -0.22 -29.98 12.51
C ASP A 23 -0.09 -31.50 12.72
N ILE A 24 0.88 -32.16 12.05
CA ILE A 24 1.17 -33.59 12.25
C ILE A 24 1.64 -33.86 13.69
N LEU A 25 2.55 -33.04 14.21
CA LEU A 25 3.09 -33.20 15.57
C LEU A 25 2.04 -32.95 16.65
N GLU A 26 1.10 -32.04 16.42
CA GLU A 26 -0.02 -31.75 17.34
C GLU A 26 -1.03 -32.91 17.42
N THR A 27 -1.11 -33.76 16.40
CA THR A 27 -2.00 -34.95 16.36
C THR A 27 -1.33 -36.26 16.77
N ASP A 28 -0.02 -36.23 17.06
CA ASP A 28 0.75 -37.41 17.43
C ASP A 28 0.54 -37.75 18.91
N ASP A 29 -0.36 -38.68 19.21
CA ASP A 29 -0.63 -39.17 20.56
C ASP A 29 0.56 -39.91 21.21
N SER A 30 1.63 -40.20 20.46
CA SER A 30 2.81 -40.94 20.94
C SER A 30 3.94 -40.06 21.47
N LEU A 31 3.58 -38.98 22.19
CA LEU A 31 4.55 -38.10 22.82
C LEU A 31 5.18 -38.76 24.06
N ALA A 32 6.28 -39.48 23.85
CA ALA A 32 7.21 -39.79 24.94
C ALA A 32 7.63 -38.46 25.61
N ILE A 33 7.62 -38.43 26.94
CA ILE A 33 8.03 -37.23 27.68
C ILE A 33 9.49 -36.96 27.37
N ILE A 34 9.74 -35.76 26.86
CA ILE A 34 11.07 -35.23 26.62
C ILE A 34 11.55 -34.61 27.94
N ASP A 35 12.66 -35.12 28.48
CA ASP A 35 13.16 -34.73 29.81
C ASP A 35 13.43 -33.22 29.89
N GLU A 36 13.94 -32.61 28.83
CA GLU A 36 14.20 -31.17 28.70
C GLU A 36 12.95 -30.31 28.95
N CYS A 37 11.76 -30.88 28.72
CA CYS A 37 10.46 -30.21 28.88
C CYS A 37 9.89 -30.31 30.29
N THR A 38 10.46 -31.14 31.17
CA THR A 38 9.98 -31.25 32.57
C THR A 38 10.21 -29.97 33.37
N GLU A 39 11.25 -29.21 33.03
CA GLU A 39 11.61 -27.94 33.68
C GLU A 39 11.14 -26.69 32.90
N PHE A 40 10.42 -26.87 31.79
CA PHE A 40 9.88 -25.75 31.03
C PHE A 40 8.68 -25.14 31.77
N ASN A 41 8.77 -23.88 32.18
CA ASN A 41 7.74 -23.23 32.99
C ASN A 41 7.35 -21.85 32.45
N SER A 42 6.74 -21.85 31.27
CA SER A 42 6.21 -20.65 30.61
C SER A 42 4.68 -20.48 30.77
N ASN A 43 4.07 -21.22 31.70
CA ASN A 43 2.63 -21.22 32.02
C ASN A 43 2.02 -19.83 32.23
N GLN A 44 2.78 -18.89 32.79
CA GLN A 44 2.29 -17.54 33.07
C GLN A 44 1.95 -16.75 31.79
N TYR A 45 2.57 -17.08 30.67
CA TYR A 45 2.43 -16.38 29.38
C TYR A 45 1.51 -17.12 28.39
N LEU A 46 1.37 -18.42 28.55
CA LEU A 46 0.62 -19.31 27.67
C LEU A 46 -0.89 -19.33 27.98
N LYS A 47 -1.73 -19.51 26.95
CA LYS A 47 -3.19 -19.55 27.14
C LYS A 47 -3.61 -20.67 28.11
N PRO A 48 -4.71 -20.53 28.86
CA PRO A 48 -5.13 -21.54 29.83
C PRO A 48 -5.40 -22.93 29.25
N ASP A 49 -5.77 -23.00 27.97
CA ASP A 49 -6.03 -24.22 27.20
C ASP A 49 -4.77 -24.80 26.55
N SER A 50 -3.65 -24.09 26.56
CA SER A 50 -2.37 -24.62 26.06
C SER A 50 -1.66 -25.43 27.14
N ASP A 51 -1.41 -26.70 26.84
CA ASP A 51 -0.57 -27.56 27.66
C ASP A 51 0.90 -27.18 27.43
N ASN A 52 1.54 -26.66 28.47
CA ASN A 52 2.91 -26.19 28.45
C ASN A 52 3.93 -27.31 28.21
N ILE A 53 3.72 -28.50 28.80
CA ILE A 53 4.59 -29.66 28.60
C ILE A 53 4.47 -30.12 27.15
N ASN A 54 3.24 -30.25 26.65
CA ASN A 54 2.99 -30.62 25.27
C ASN A 54 3.57 -29.59 24.27
N THR A 55 3.42 -28.29 24.57
CA THR A 55 3.98 -27.21 23.76
C THR A 55 5.50 -27.33 23.66
N CYS A 56 6.20 -27.60 24.76
CA CYS A 56 7.63 -27.85 24.71
C CYS A 56 7.98 -29.10 23.91
N GLN A 57 7.25 -30.19 24.09
CA GLN A 57 7.55 -31.44 23.39
C GLN A 57 7.40 -31.30 21.87
N ILE A 58 6.32 -30.64 21.42
CA ILE A 58 6.09 -30.33 20.01
C ILE A 58 7.19 -29.39 19.50
N ALA A 59 7.57 -28.38 20.30
CA ALA A 59 8.66 -27.48 19.94
C ALA A 59 9.99 -28.21 19.74
N VAL A 60 10.40 -29.07 20.67
CA VAL A 60 11.63 -29.85 20.56
C VAL A 60 11.59 -30.73 19.30
N LYS A 61 10.52 -31.50 19.08
CA LYS A 61 10.36 -32.34 17.88
C LYS A 61 10.42 -31.51 16.59
N TYR A 62 9.79 -30.34 16.57
CA TYR A 62 9.82 -29.44 15.42
C TYR A 62 11.22 -28.91 15.14
N LEU A 63 11.94 -28.47 16.18
CA LEU A 63 13.33 -28.00 16.06
C LEU A 63 14.28 -29.12 15.61
N THR A 64 14.08 -30.36 16.05
CA THR A 64 14.81 -31.53 15.53
C THR A 64 14.60 -31.70 14.03
N LYS A 65 13.35 -31.65 13.54
CA LYS A 65 13.05 -31.71 12.10
C LYS A 65 13.68 -30.57 11.31
N LEU A 66 13.78 -29.37 11.90
CA LEU A 66 14.51 -28.26 11.28
C LEU A 66 16.02 -28.52 11.22
N LYS A 67 16.61 -29.06 12.29
CA LYS A 67 18.04 -29.40 12.38
C LYS A 67 18.43 -30.46 11.35
N GLU A 68 17.62 -31.51 11.20
CA GLU A 68 17.86 -32.61 10.25
C GLU A 68 17.95 -32.11 8.80
N ASN A 69 17.30 -30.98 8.50
CA ASN A 69 17.43 -30.33 7.21
C ASN A 69 18.63 -29.36 7.20
N GLY A 70 19.68 -29.73 6.46
CA GLY A 70 20.92 -28.96 6.39
C GLY A 70 20.82 -27.59 5.71
N GLN A 71 19.70 -27.25 5.06
CA GLN A 71 19.58 -25.99 4.31
C GLN A 71 19.34 -24.80 5.24
N HIS A 72 20.19 -23.79 5.14
CA HIS A 72 20.06 -22.55 5.93
C HIS A 72 18.72 -21.84 5.71
N SER A 73 18.29 -21.70 4.46
CA SER A 73 17.01 -21.07 4.10
C SER A 73 15.80 -21.83 4.65
N TYR A 74 15.88 -23.17 4.73
CA TYR A 74 14.82 -23.98 5.31
C TYR A 74 14.69 -23.75 6.82
N LYS A 75 15.83 -23.69 7.52
CA LYS A 75 15.87 -23.39 8.96
C LYS A 75 15.42 -21.96 9.26
N ASP A 76 15.87 -20.97 8.48
CA ASP A 76 15.44 -19.57 8.64
C ASP A 76 13.93 -19.42 8.57
N LYS A 77 13.33 -19.92 7.49
CA LYS A 77 11.87 -19.91 7.31
C LYS A 77 11.15 -20.74 8.39
N GLY A 78 11.70 -21.89 8.76
CA GLY A 78 11.15 -22.73 9.81
C GLY A 78 11.14 -22.05 11.18
N CYS A 79 12.21 -21.34 11.53
CA CYS A 79 12.29 -20.53 12.74
C CYS A 79 11.29 -19.38 12.71
N LYS A 80 11.18 -18.64 11.61
CA LYS A 80 10.17 -17.57 11.46
C LYS A 80 8.75 -18.11 11.68
N TYR A 81 8.44 -19.28 11.11
CA TYR A 81 7.14 -19.91 11.32
C TYR A 81 6.95 -20.39 12.77
N PHE A 82 8.00 -20.91 13.42
CA PHE A 82 7.97 -21.31 14.83
C PHE A 82 7.54 -20.17 15.75
N TYR A 83 8.09 -18.96 15.56
CA TYR A 83 7.67 -17.79 16.33
C TYR A 83 6.17 -17.47 16.14
N LYS A 84 5.64 -17.59 14.92
CA LYS A 84 4.19 -17.43 14.65
C LYS A 84 3.35 -18.51 15.32
N TRP A 85 3.82 -19.76 15.32
CA TRP A 85 3.12 -20.85 16.02
C TRP A 85 3.05 -20.60 17.52
N ILE A 86 4.18 -20.26 18.17
CA ILE A 86 4.21 -19.89 19.59
C ILE A 86 3.30 -18.69 19.86
N TYR A 87 3.36 -17.65 19.02
CA TYR A 87 2.46 -16.49 19.14
C TYR A 87 0.97 -16.89 19.22
N GLY A 88 0.56 -17.91 18.46
CA GLY A 88 -0.79 -18.45 18.51
C GLY A 88 -1.19 -19.07 19.86
N LYS A 89 -0.22 -19.52 20.66
CA LYS A 89 -0.40 -20.13 21.99
C LYS A 89 -0.26 -19.13 23.14
N VAL A 90 0.25 -17.91 22.91
CA VAL A 90 0.44 -16.87 23.94
C VAL A 90 -0.89 -16.20 24.31
N LYS A 91 -1.07 -15.84 25.58
CA LYS A 91 -2.24 -15.08 26.05
C LYS A 91 -2.41 -13.76 25.30
N ASP A 92 -3.64 -13.47 24.92
CA ASP A 92 -3.99 -12.19 24.30
C ASP A 92 -3.70 -11.04 25.28
N SER A 93 -2.72 -10.21 24.95
CA SER A 93 -2.25 -9.08 25.76
C SER A 93 -1.40 -8.13 24.91
N ASP A 94 -1.23 -6.88 25.36
CA ASP A 94 -0.37 -5.90 24.68
C ASP A 94 1.10 -6.36 24.58
N ASN A 95 1.52 -7.26 25.47
CA ASN A 95 2.87 -7.81 25.53
C ASN A 95 3.01 -9.17 24.83
N ALA A 96 2.01 -9.61 24.05
CA ALA A 96 2.02 -10.94 23.41
C ALA A 96 3.28 -11.19 22.56
N ILE A 97 3.78 -10.18 21.85
CA ILE A 97 5.03 -10.29 21.06
C ILE A 97 6.24 -10.52 21.97
N GLU A 98 6.36 -9.75 23.06
CA GLU A 98 7.49 -9.88 23.98
C GLU A 98 7.47 -11.24 24.70
N HIS A 99 6.28 -11.68 25.13
CA HIS A 99 6.09 -13.01 25.70
C HIS A 99 6.44 -14.11 24.70
N THR A 100 6.06 -13.96 23.42
CA THR A 100 6.43 -14.90 22.35
C THR A 100 7.94 -15.01 22.22
N LEU A 101 8.66 -13.88 22.20
CA LEU A 101 10.12 -13.87 22.14
C LEU A 101 10.75 -14.59 23.34
N LYS A 102 10.25 -14.31 24.56
CA LYS A 102 10.73 -14.96 25.80
C LYS A 102 10.56 -16.47 25.75
N ILE A 103 9.37 -16.94 25.40
CA ILE A 103 9.06 -18.38 25.30
C ILE A 103 9.92 -19.04 24.24
N CYS A 104 10.02 -18.46 23.05
CA CYS A 104 10.85 -19.03 21.98
C CYS A 104 12.31 -19.13 22.41
N ASN A 105 12.86 -18.07 23.03
CA ASN A 105 14.24 -18.09 23.52
C ASN A 105 14.47 -19.17 24.57
N GLU A 106 13.54 -19.36 25.53
CA GLU A 106 13.61 -20.45 26.49
C GLU A 106 13.62 -21.82 25.80
N LEU A 107 12.71 -22.05 24.84
CA LEU A 107 12.62 -23.31 24.09
C LEU A 107 13.88 -23.60 23.29
N PHE A 108 14.45 -22.59 22.63
CA PHE A 108 15.69 -22.77 21.89
C PHE A 108 16.90 -22.99 22.80
N ILE A 109 16.98 -22.33 23.96
CA ILE A 109 18.05 -22.59 24.94
C ILE A 109 17.97 -24.03 25.39
N LYS A 110 16.77 -24.47 25.82
CA LYS A 110 16.52 -25.86 26.26
C LYS A 110 16.90 -26.89 25.20
N TYR A 111 16.49 -26.65 23.96
CA TYR A 111 16.83 -27.53 22.84
C TYR A 111 18.35 -27.71 22.67
N ASN A 112 19.12 -26.64 22.90
CA ASN A 112 20.58 -26.66 22.71
C ASN A 112 21.36 -27.02 24.00
N GLU A 113 20.72 -27.31 25.13
CA GLU A 113 21.43 -27.68 26.38
C GLU A 113 22.35 -28.88 26.20
N ASN A 114 21.99 -29.79 25.29
CA ASN A 114 22.71 -31.02 24.96
C ASN A 114 23.50 -30.95 23.63
N GLU A 115 23.61 -29.76 23.02
CA GLU A 115 24.28 -29.57 21.73
C GLU A 115 25.67 -28.92 21.90
N ASP A 116 26.63 -29.34 21.07
CA ASP A 116 28.00 -28.77 21.09
C ASP A 116 28.03 -27.28 20.69
N PHE A 117 27.06 -26.85 19.89
CA PHE A 117 26.93 -25.48 19.40
C PHE A 117 25.47 -25.11 19.24
N ASP A 118 25.16 -23.82 19.42
CA ASP A 118 23.81 -23.31 19.26
C ASP A 118 23.44 -23.14 17.79
N ILE A 119 22.81 -24.18 17.23
CA ILE A 119 22.45 -24.28 15.82
C ILE A 119 21.45 -23.18 15.41
N PHE A 120 20.72 -22.62 16.37
CA PHE A 120 19.64 -21.66 16.13
C PHE A 120 19.98 -20.21 16.52
N GLN A 121 21.18 -19.95 17.02
CA GLN A 121 21.60 -18.65 17.52
C GLN A 121 21.39 -17.52 16.51
N GLU A 122 21.79 -17.73 15.25
CA GLU A 122 21.66 -16.74 14.18
C GLU A 122 20.19 -16.35 13.96
N TYR A 123 19.29 -17.34 13.88
CA TYR A 123 17.87 -17.09 13.62
C TYR A 123 17.18 -16.37 14.79
N ARG A 124 17.59 -16.66 16.03
CA ARG A 124 17.09 -15.93 17.21
C ARG A 124 17.57 -14.49 17.23
N ASN A 125 18.85 -14.27 16.94
CA ASN A 125 19.45 -12.93 16.93
C ASN A 125 18.80 -12.02 15.89
N ASN A 126 18.37 -12.59 14.77
CA ASN A 126 17.68 -11.86 13.70
C ASN A 126 16.19 -11.62 13.99
N MET A 127 15.63 -12.19 15.07
CA MET A 127 14.22 -12.05 15.43
C MET A 127 13.99 -10.88 16.41
N SER A 128 14.03 -9.65 15.90
CA SER A 128 13.70 -8.47 16.72
C SER A 128 12.20 -8.38 17.03
N LYS A 129 11.83 -7.62 18.06
CA LYS A 129 10.42 -7.34 18.40
C LYS A 129 9.65 -6.75 17.22
N GLU A 130 10.22 -5.74 16.58
CA GLU A 130 9.62 -5.06 15.42
C GLU A 130 9.45 -6.02 14.23
N PHE A 131 10.48 -6.85 13.97
CA PHE A 131 10.41 -7.86 12.92
C PHE A 131 9.30 -8.87 13.18
N LEU A 132 9.20 -9.39 14.41
CA LEU A 132 8.15 -10.33 14.79
C LEU A 132 6.74 -9.71 14.69
N GLU A 133 6.58 -8.44 15.09
CA GLU A 133 5.31 -7.71 14.93
C GLU A 133 4.84 -7.67 13.48
N LYS A 134 5.74 -7.32 12.55
CA LYS A 134 5.45 -7.28 11.11
C LYS A 134 5.20 -8.68 10.55
N LEU A 135 6.02 -9.66 10.92
CA LEU A 135 5.87 -11.05 10.51
C LEU A 135 4.51 -11.62 10.92
N VAL A 136 4.08 -11.39 12.16
CA VAL A 136 2.76 -11.83 12.66
C VAL A 136 1.63 -11.15 11.88
N LYS A 137 1.73 -9.85 11.57
CA LYS A 137 0.73 -9.15 10.75
C LYS A 137 0.59 -9.80 9.37
N LEU A 138 1.71 -10.13 8.72
CA LEU A 138 1.71 -10.77 7.41
C LEU A 138 1.11 -12.18 7.47
N PHE A 139 1.48 -13.00 8.45
CA PHE A 139 0.87 -14.32 8.61
C PHE A 139 -0.62 -14.25 8.92
N ASN A 140 -1.07 -13.31 9.78
CA ASN A 140 -2.50 -13.16 10.06
C ASN A 140 -3.29 -12.76 8.81
N LEU A 141 -2.70 -11.93 7.95
CA LEU A 141 -3.27 -11.60 6.65
C LEU A 141 -3.35 -12.85 5.75
N HIS A 142 -2.30 -13.66 5.74
CA HIS A 142 -2.24 -14.89 4.96
C HIS A 142 -3.21 -15.98 5.49
N ASP A 143 -3.42 -16.09 6.81
CA ASP A 143 -4.37 -17.03 7.42
C ASP A 143 -5.81 -16.77 6.94
N ASP A 144 -6.20 -15.49 6.80
CA ASP A 144 -7.50 -15.11 6.25
C ASP A 144 -7.56 -15.34 4.73
N PHE A 145 -6.45 -15.11 4.01
CA PHE A 145 -6.35 -15.41 2.58
C PHE A 145 -6.51 -16.90 2.29
N ASP A 146 -5.87 -17.77 3.07
CA ASP A 146 -5.95 -19.22 2.89
C ASP A 146 -7.36 -19.76 3.13
N LYS A 147 -8.09 -19.20 4.10
CA LYS A 147 -9.52 -19.51 4.30
C LYS A 147 -10.34 -19.09 3.08
N PHE A 148 -10.08 -17.90 2.54
CA PHE A 148 -10.73 -17.44 1.32
C PHE A 148 -10.41 -18.34 0.10
N LYS A 149 -9.15 -18.76 -0.05
CA LYS A 149 -8.67 -19.60 -1.15
C LYS A 149 -9.27 -21.00 -1.13
N ASN A 150 -9.18 -21.68 0.01
CA ASN A 150 -9.42 -23.12 0.14
C ASN A 150 -10.86 -23.51 0.51
N ASN A 151 -11.70 -22.56 0.93
CA ASN A 151 -13.07 -22.89 1.29
C ASN A 151 -13.91 -23.30 0.06
N SER A 152 -14.47 -24.51 0.14
CA SER A 152 -15.42 -25.11 -0.81
C SER A 152 -16.89 -24.89 -0.39
N THR A 153 -17.11 -24.11 0.67
CA THR A 153 -18.42 -23.79 1.26
C THR A 153 -19.24 -22.85 0.37
N PRO A 154 -20.55 -22.70 0.64
CA PRO A 154 -21.42 -21.80 -0.11
C PRO A 154 -20.80 -20.42 -0.28
N GLN A 155 -21.03 -19.84 -1.45
CA GLN A 155 -20.33 -18.69 -2.00
C GLN A 155 -20.25 -17.46 -1.07
N ASP A 156 -21.20 -17.29 -0.14
CA ASP A 156 -21.31 -16.16 0.77
C ASP A 156 -20.25 -16.15 1.89
N ASP A 157 -19.86 -17.32 2.42
CA ASP A 157 -18.87 -17.39 3.52
C ASP A 157 -17.44 -17.05 3.04
N ASN A 158 -17.13 -17.41 1.79
CA ASN A 158 -15.83 -17.12 1.18
C ASN A 158 -15.59 -15.62 1.05
N CYS A 159 -16.63 -14.89 0.66
CA CYS A 159 -16.56 -13.45 0.46
C CYS A 159 -16.43 -12.69 1.78
N ASN A 160 -16.87 -13.26 2.91
CA ASN A 160 -16.61 -12.70 4.23
C ASN A 160 -15.11 -12.72 4.58
N TYR A 161 -14.40 -13.80 4.27
CA TYR A 161 -12.94 -13.87 4.42
C TYR A 161 -12.22 -12.90 3.49
N ALA A 162 -12.65 -12.78 2.23
CA ALA A 162 -12.11 -11.78 1.31
C ALA A 162 -12.31 -10.36 1.86
N LYS A 163 -13.51 -10.02 2.36
CA LYS A 163 -13.80 -8.71 2.95
C LYS A 163 -12.92 -8.42 4.17
N LYS A 164 -12.67 -9.42 5.02
CA LYS A 164 -11.77 -9.31 6.17
C LYS A 164 -10.31 -9.11 5.72
N PHE A 165 -9.85 -9.90 4.75
CA PHE A 165 -8.54 -9.77 4.13
C PHE A 165 -8.32 -8.36 3.58
N VAL A 166 -9.24 -7.84 2.76
CA VAL A 166 -9.14 -6.49 2.16
C VAL A 166 -8.98 -5.42 3.24
N ARG A 167 -9.81 -5.45 4.29
CA ARG A 167 -9.73 -4.49 5.40
C ARG A 167 -8.38 -4.53 6.12
N LEU A 168 -7.85 -5.74 6.37
CA LEU A 168 -6.55 -5.91 7.00
C LEU A 168 -5.41 -5.48 6.07
N TYR A 169 -5.49 -5.84 4.80
CA TYR A 169 -4.52 -5.43 3.78
C TYR A 169 -4.40 -3.90 3.73
N GLU A 170 -5.52 -3.18 3.55
CA GLU A 170 -5.53 -1.71 3.48
C GLU A 170 -4.97 -1.04 4.73
N LYS A 171 -5.20 -1.62 5.91
CA LYS A 171 -4.61 -1.15 7.17
C LYS A 171 -3.08 -1.27 7.13
N ASN A 172 -2.55 -2.41 6.67
CA ASN A 172 -1.11 -2.64 6.58
C ASN A 172 -0.44 -1.82 5.47
N VAL A 173 -1.14 -1.52 4.36
CA VAL A 173 -0.65 -0.59 3.32
C VAL A 173 -0.41 0.81 3.88
N LYS A 174 -1.34 1.31 4.70
CA LYS A 174 -1.17 2.62 5.36
C LYS A 174 0.07 2.65 6.25
N GLU A 175 0.32 1.57 6.99
CA GLU A 175 1.49 1.43 7.85
C GLU A 175 2.79 1.38 7.04
N CYS A 176 2.80 0.61 5.94
CA CYS A 176 3.91 0.56 5.00
C CYS A 176 4.34 1.96 4.52
N HIS A 177 3.37 2.81 4.14
CA HIS A 177 3.66 4.17 3.66
C HIS A 177 4.24 5.11 4.74
N VAL A 178 4.05 4.82 6.03
CA VAL A 178 4.57 5.65 7.13
C VAL A 178 6.02 5.30 7.45
N TYR A 179 6.36 4.01 7.48
CA TYR A 179 7.64 3.54 8.02
C TYR A 179 8.66 3.14 6.94
N SER A 180 8.26 3.08 5.65
CA SER A 180 9.14 2.78 4.51
C SER A 180 9.96 1.47 4.65
N ASP A 181 9.43 0.46 5.33
CA ASP A 181 10.02 -0.88 5.37
C ASP A 181 9.79 -1.58 4.03
N SER A 182 10.81 -1.54 3.17
CA SER A 182 10.72 -2.06 1.81
C SER A 182 10.36 -3.55 1.78
N ASP A 183 10.86 -4.36 2.71
CA ASP A 183 10.61 -5.80 2.71
C ASP A 183 9.17 -6.12 3.12
N PHE A 184 8.66 -5.45 4.15
CA PHE A 184 7.26 -5.59 4.56
C PHE A 184 6.31 -5.12 3.45
N CYS A 185 6.60 -3.97 2.84
CA CYS A 185 5.81 -3.42 1.73
C CYS A 185 5.84 -4.32 0.48
N ASN A 186 7.01 -4.89 0.16
CA ASN A 186 7.17 -5.80 -0.98
C ASN A 186 6.43 -7.12 -0.74
N GLU A 187 6.43 -7.64 0.48
CA GLU A 187 5.70 -8.87 0.80
C GLU A 187 4.19 -8.65 0.75
N LEU A 188 3.70 -7.47 1.17
CA LEU A 188 2.32 -7.09 0.95
C LEU A 188 1.95 -7.05 -0.55
N GLU A 189 2.83 -6.56 -1.43
CA GLU A 189 2.57 -6.65 -2.89
C GLU A 189 2.51 -8.08 -3.38
N ASN A 190 3.39 -8.97 -2.88
CA ASN A 190 3.33 -10.40 -3.23
C ASN A 190 1.97 -11.00 -2.84
N ILE A 191 1.52 -10.75 -1.60
CA ILE A 191 0.22 -11.22 -1.08
C ILE A 191 -0.95 -10.61 -1.87
N LYS A 192 -0.85 -9.35 -2.27
CA LYS A 192 -1.83 -8.68 -3.14
C LYS A 192 -1.95 -9.38 -4.48
N GLU A 193 -0.83 -9.68 -5.14
CA GLU A 193 -0.82 -10.35 -6.44
C GLU A 193 -1.55 -11.70 -6.36
N ASP A 194 -1.31 -12.47 -5.29
CA ASP A 194 -2.01 -13.73 -5.04
C ASP A 194 -3.52 -13.53 -4.84
N TYR A 195 -3.93 -12.56 -4.02
CA TYR A 195 -5.33 -12.24 -3.82
C TYR A 195 -6.03 -11.83 -5.11
N GLU A 196 -5.45 -10.91 -5.88
CA GLU A 196 -6.04 -10.41 -7.12
C GLU A 196 -6.18 -11.50 -8.18
N ASN A 197 -5.30 -12.52 -8.16
CA ASN A 197 -5.43 -13.69 -9.02
C ASN A 197 -6.58 -14.60 -8.58
N ILE A 198 -6.73 -14.86 -7.28
CA ILE A 198 -7.79 -15.74 -6.77
C ILE A 198 -9.17 -15.09 -6.85
N ILE A 199 -9.33 -13.82 -6.46
CA ILE A 199 -10.64 -13.14 -6.44
C ILE A 199 -11.29 -13.03 -7.83
N LYS A 200 -10.48 -13.02 -8.91
CA LYS A 200 -10.99 -13.07 -10.29
C LYS A 200 -11.69 -14.39 -10.62
N THR A 201 -11.32 -15.47 -9.93
CA THR A 201 -11.90 -16.81 -10.14
C THR A 201 -13.12 -17.09 -9.25
N LYS A 202 -13.40 -16.22 -8.27
CA LYS A 202 -14.49 -16.38 -7.30
C LYS A 202 -15.58 -15.35 -7.59
N THR A 203 -16.84 -15.71 -7.31
CA THR A 203 -17.98 -14.80 -7.46
C THR A 203 -18.31 -14.20 -6.10
N CYS A 204 -17.91 -12.95 -5.88
CA CYS A 204 -18.22 -12.18 -4.67
C CYS A 204 -19.06 -10.94 -4.97
N PRO A 205 -19.79 -10.42 -3.98
CA PRO A 205 -20.49 -9.14 -4.09
C PRO A 205 -19.59 -7.99 -4.59
N HIS A 206 -20.19 -7.04 -5.27
CA HIS A 206 -19.47 -5.92 -5.91
C HIS A 206 -18.76 -4.98 -4.92
N ASP A 207 -19.10 -5.00 -3.63
CA ASP A 207 -18.45 -4.18 -2.61
C ASP A 207 -17.06 -4.71 -2.20
N ILE A 208 -16.67 -5.90 -2.64
CA ILE A 208 -15.35 -6.48 -2.41
C ILE A 208 -14.43 -6.14 -3.60
N PRO A 209 -13.37 -5.36 -3.39
CA PRO A 209 -12.49 -4.93 -4.48
C PRO A 209 -11.70 -6.11 -5.04
N LYS A 210 -11.66 -6.19 -6.37
CA LYS A 210 -10.85 -7.15 -7.14
C LYS A 210 -9.42 -6.67 -7.41
N ILE A 211 -9.18 -5.37 -7.21
CA ILE A 211 -7.88 -4.71 -7.37
C ILE A 211 -7.66 -3.93 -6.09
N LEU A 212 -6.49 -4.12 -5.48
CA LEU A 212 -6.12 -3.50 -4.21
C LEU A 212 -5.11 -2.37 -4.42
N PRO A 213 -5.08 -1.37 -3.53
CA PRO A 213 -4.08 -0.32 -3.59
C PRO A 213 -2.66 -0.93 -3.52
N SER A 214 -1.74 -0.39 -4.31
CA SER A 214 -0.34 -0.78 -4.19
C SER A 214 0.29 -0.16 -2.94
N THR A 215 1.21 -0.87 -2.32
CA THR A 215 2.12 -0.39 -1.28
C THR A 215 3.25 0.47 -1.84
N ARG A 216 3.42 0.44 -3.17
CA ARG A 216 4.23 1.43 -3.87
C ARG A 216 3.47 2.74 -3.81
N GLY A 217 3.82 3.58 -2.83
CA GLY A 217 3.55 5.00 -2.92
C GLY A 217 3.97 5.48 -4.30
N ILE A 218 3.23 6.41 -4.90
CA ILE A 218 3.71 7.11 -6.09
C ILE A 218 5.10 7.62 -5.73
N ASP A 219 6.12 7.05 -6.37
CA ASP A 219 7.51 7.32 -6.06
C ASP A 219 7.67 8.84 -5.95
N HIS A 220 8.25 9.36 -4.87
CA HIS A 220 8.36 10.81 -4.70
C HIS A 220 9.07 11.44 -5.91
N ALA A 221 9.96 10.68 -6.56
CA ALA A 221 10.55 11.02 -7.84
C ALA A 221 9.50 11.16 -8.97
N ILE A 222 8.56 10.21 -9.11
CA ILE A 222 7.45 10.28 -10.07
C ILE A 222 6.53 11.47 -9.77
N LEU A 223 6.21 11.71 -8.50
CA LEU A 223 5.36 12.85 -8.11
C LEU A 223 6.02 14.20 -8.44
N ILE A 224 7.34 14.30 -8.25
CA ILE A 224 8.13 15.47 -8.65
C ILE A 224 8.24 15.57 -10.17
N LEU A 225 8.39 14.44 -10.88
CA LEU A 225 8.54 14.41 -12.34
C LEU A 225 7.26 14.79 -13.10
N ILE A 226 6.07 14.48 -12.58
CA ILE A 226 4.79 14.80 -13.23
C ILE A 226 4.69 16.29 -13.64
N PRO A 227 4.90 17.28 -12.75
CA PRO A 227 4.87 18.69 -13.16
C PRO A 227 5.96 19.05 -14.18
N PHE A 228 7.16 18.46 -14.10
CA PHE A 228 8.21 18.68 -15.10
C PHE A 228 7.78 18.19 -16.49
N PHE A 229 7.18 17.00 -16.58
CA PHE A 229 6.67 16.47 -17.85
C PHE A 229 5.52 17.32 -18.40
N ILE A 230 4.60 17.79 -17.54
CA ILE A 230 3.52 18.68 -17.96
C ILE A 230 4.08 19.99 -18.54
N ILE A 231 5.08 20.60 -17.87
CA ILE A 231 5.74 21.82 -18.35
C ILE A 231 6.46 21.57 -19.68
N LEU A 232 7.20 20.47 -19.80
CA LEU A 232 7.92 20.10 -21.03
C LEU A 232 6.97 19.87 -22.21
N ILE A 233 5.89 19.11 -22.00
CA ILE A 233 4.88 18.86 -23.04
C ILE A 233 4.22 20.17 -23.45
N THR A 234 3.84 21.01 -22.48
CA THR A 234 3.21 22.31 -22.76
C THR A 234 4.16 23.22 -23.55
N SER A 235 5.43 23.30 -23.15
CA SER A 235 6.46 24.07 -23.86
C SER A 235 6.68 23.56 -25.28
N PHE A 236 6.72 22.24 -25.46
CA PHE A 236 6.86 21.63 -26.78
C PHE A 236 5.66 21.92 -27.69
N ILE A 237 4.43 21.78 -27.18
CA ILE A 237 3.21 22.13 -27.92
C ILE A 237 3.24 23.62 -28.29
N LEU A 238 3.63 24.51 -27.39
CA LEU A 238 3.77 25.93 -27.67
C LEU A 238 4.81 26.19 -28.77
N PHE A 239 5.97 25.55 -28.70
CA PHE A 239 7.01 25.68 -29.73
C PHE A 239 6.54 25.22 -31.11
N ILE A 240 5.86 24.07 -31.19
CA ILE A 240 5.30 23.56 -32.45
C ILE A 240 4.20 24.50 -32.96
N SER A 241 3.32 24.98 -32.07
CA SER A 241 2.25 25.90 -32.45
C SER A 241 2.79 27.25 -32.93
N TYR A 242 3.87 27.74 -32.34
CA TYR A 242 4.53 28.98 -32.74
C TYR A 242 5.28 28.85 -34.06
N LYS A 243 5.99 27.73 -34.27
CA LYS A 243 6.83 27.52 -35.46
C LYS A 243 6.06 27.00 -36.67
N PHE A 244 5.07 26.13 -36.47
CA PHE A 244 4.41 25.37 -37.55
C PHE A 244 2.91 25.64 -37.69
N THR A 245 2.29 26.37 -36.77
CA THR A 245 0.89 26.77 -36.90
C THR A 245 0.83 28.29 -37.16
N PRO A 246 0.05 28.81 -38.12
CA PRO A 246 0.03 30.23 -38.46
C PRO A 246 -0.76 31.07 -37.43
N PHE A 247 -0.57 30.80 -36.14
CA PHE A 247 -1.14 31.60 -35.05
C PHE A 247 -0.46 32.98 -34.97
N GLY A 248 0.83 33.09 -35.30
CA GLY A 248 1.53 34.38 -35.37
C GLY A 248 0.90 35.35 -36.37
N LEU A 249 0.49 34.86 -37.55
CA LEU A 249 -0.23 35.65 -38.56
C LEU A 249 -1.64 36.06 -38.11
N ARG A 250 -2.36 35.20 -37.36
CA ARG A 250 -3.70 35.54 -36.83
C ARG A 250 -3.65 36.56 -35.69
N PHE A 251 -2.68 36.46 -34.77
CA PHE A 251 -2.52 37.44 -33.70
C PHE A 251 -2.03 38.80 -34.22
N HIS A 252 -1.08 38.80 -35.17
CA HIS A 252 -0.64 40.04 -35.80
C HIS A 252 -1.79 40.71 -36.56
N ARG A 253 -2.61 39.91 -37.28
CA ARG A 253 -3.83 40.42 -37.93
C ARG A 253 -4.83 41.00 -36.93
N ASN A 254 -5.08 40.35 -35.79
CA ASN A 254 -5.99 40.87 -34.76
C ASN A 254 -5.46 42.16 -34.09
N LEU A 255 -4.15 42.29 -33.91
CA LEU A 255 -3.52 43.50 -33.38
C LEU A 255 -3.58 44.66 -34.38
N ILE A 256 -3.35 44.39 -35.68
CA ILE A 256 -3.50 45.38 -36.76
C ILE A 256 -4.97 45.82 -36.87
N TRP A 257 -5.92 44.89 -36.84
CA TRP A 257 -7.34 45.19 -36.95
C TRP A 257 -7.85 46.05 -35.77
N LYS A 258 -7.38 45.80 -34.54
CA LYS A 258 -7.68 46.67 -33.40
C LYS A 258 -7.08 48.08 -33.55
N LYS A 259 -5.92 48.22 -34.19
CA LYS A 259 -5.29 49.51 -34.44
C LYS A 259 -6.04 50.31 -35.51
N GLU A 260 -6.51 49.65 -36.58
CA GLU A 260 -7.36 50.26 -37.62
C GLU A 260 -8.71 50.72 -37.06
N ILE A 261 -9.37 49.91 -36.23
CA ILE A 261 -10.63 50.29 -35.57
C ILE A 261 -10.42 51.52 -34.68
N CYS A 262 -9.32 51.58 -33.91
CA CYS A 262 -9.02 52.73 -33.07
C CYS A 262 -8.79 53.99 -33.90
N SER A 263 -8.03 53.90 -34.99
CA SER A 263 -7.81 55.01 -35.93
C SER A 263 -9.11 55.52 -36.54
N ASN A 264 -10.00 54.62 -36.96
CA ASN A 264 -11.30 54.97 -37.52
C ASN A 264 -12.19 55.66 -36.48
N ILE A 265 -12.23 55.15 -35.25
CA ILE A 265 -12.98 55.78 -34.16
C ILE A 265 -12.44 57.19 -33.89
N TYR A 266 -11.13 57.38 -33.78
CA TYR A 266 -10.54 58.71 -33.57
C TYR A 266 -10.90 59.68 -34.68
N GLN A 267 -10.81 59.25 -35.95
CA GLN A 267 -11.15 60.07 -37.11
C GLN A 267 -12.65 60.39 -37.18
N GLU A 268 -13.52 59.46 -36.74
CA GLU A 268 -14.96 59.66 -36.67
C GLU A 268 -15.36 60.59 -35.52
N THR A 269 -14.69 60.53 -34.36
CA THR A 269 -14.87 61.54 -33.30
C THR A 269 -14.41 62.93 -33.76
N ASP A 270 -13.27 63.05 -34.43
CA ASP A 270 -12.75 64.34 -34.91
C ASP A 270 -13.71 65.00 -35.92
N ASN A 271 -14.25 64.20 -36.85
CA ASN A 271 -15.26 64.65 -37.81
C ASN A 271 -16.59 65.05 -37.11
N LEU A 272 -17.03 64.32 -36.08
CA LEU A 272 -18.22 64.68 -35.29
C LEU A 272 -18.03 65.99 -34.50
N TYR A 273 -16.84 66.20 -33.93
CA TYR A 273 -16.49 67.45 -33.24
C TYR A 273 -16.48 68.64 -34.21
N HIS A 274 -15.90 68.50 -35.39
CA HIS A 274 -15.92 69.55 -36.41
C HIS A 274 -17.33 69.86 -36.94
N THR A 275 -18.20 68.84 -37.07
CA THR A 275 -19.57 69.04 -37.55
C THR A 275 -20.46 69.72 -36.49
N ALA A 276 -20.28 69.40 -35.21
CA ALA A 276 -20.98 70.05 -34.10
C ALA A 276 -20.60 71.55 -33.98
N ASP A 277 -19.32 71.87 -34.18
CA ASP A 277 -18.81 73.25 -34.12
C ASP A 277 -19.31 74.11 -35.30
N ILE A 278 -19.50 73.51 -36.48
CA ILE A 278 -20.16 74.15 -37.62
C ILE A 278 -21.66 74.41 -37.34
N SER A 279 -22.38 73.45 -36.73
CA SER A 279 -23.80 73.64 -36.40
C SER A 279 -24.05 74.73 -35.35
N ASN A 280 -23.15 74.86 -34.37
CA ASN A 280 -23.25 75.90 -33.33
C ASN A 280 -23.01 77.29 -33.91
N ARG A 281 -22.13 77.45 -34.92
CA ARG A 281 -21.90 78.73 -35.60
C ARG A 281 -23.08 79.16 -36.49
N ILE A 282 -23.85 78.23 -37.05
CA ILE A 282 -25.04 78.55 -37.85
C ILE A 282 -26.21 79.02 -36.96
N SER A 283 -26.32 78.53 -35.71
CA SER A 283 -27.38 78.93 -34.78
C SER A 283 -27.24 80.34 -34.18
N GLN A 284 -26.05 80.96 -34.24
CA GLN A 284 -25.79 82.30 -33.70
C GLN A 284 -26.04 83.44 -34.71
N GLY A 285 -26.53 83.15 -35.92
CA GLY A 285 -26.56 84.09 -37.05
C GLY A 285 -27.92 84.54 -37.59
N GLU A 286 -29.05 84.15 -37.00
CA GLU A 286 -30.37 84.53 -37.55
C GLU A 286 -31.27 85.23 -36.51
N ASN A 287 -31.16 86.56 -36.46
CA ASN A 287 -32.16 87.44 -35.88
C ASN A 287 -33.27 87.71 -36.91
N TYR A 288 -34.44 87.07 -36.80
CA TYR A 288 -35.67 87.57 -37.42
C TYR A 288 -36.63 88.11 -36.37
N ARG A 289 -36.90 89.42 -36.46
CA ARG A 289 -37.96 90.12 -35.74
C ARG A 289 -39.29 89.80 -36.40
N ILE A 290 -40.26 89.28 -35.64
CA ILE A 290 -41.67 89.24 -36.04
C ILE A 290 -42.40 90.29 -35.21
N ALA A 291 -42.93 91.32 -35.90
CA ALA A 291 -43.82 92.31 -35.33
C ALA A 291 -45.28 91.89 -35.59
N TYR A 292 -46.11 91.93 -34.54
CA TYR A 292 -47.56 91.75 -34.63
C TYR A 292 -48.25 93.07 -35.01
N PRO A 293 -49.21 93.08 -35.94
CA PRO A 293 -50.14 94.20 -36.10
C PRO A 293 -51.39 94.01 -35.23
N SER A 294 -51.79 95.09 -34.55
CA SER A 294 -53.12 95.27 -33.96
C SER A 294 -53.81 96.45 -34.65
N VAL A 295 -54.87 96.12 -35.40
CA VAL A 295 -55.87 96.92 -36.14
C VAL A 295 -55.35 97.79 -37.29
#